data_AF-A0A5E6NCE4-F1
#
_entry.id   AF-A0A5E6NCE4-F1
#
_cell.length_a   1.000
_cell.length_b   1.000
_cell.length_c   1.000
_cell.angle_alpha   90.00
_cell.angle_beta   90.00
_cell.angle_gamma   90.00
#
_symmetry.space_group_name_H-M   'P 1'
#
loop_
_entity.id
_entity.type
_entity.pdbx_description
1 polymer ?
#
loop_
_entity_poly.entity_id
_entity_poly.type
_entity_poly.pdbx_seq_one_letter_code
_entity_poly.pdbx_strand_id
1 'polypeptide(L)' 'MPFSSNILCAVNQEIANDEVVVSDSDEVAFYPPVTGG' A
#
# COMPACT_ATOMS: atom_id res chain seq x y z
N MET A 1 18.16 -4.20 5.80
CA MET A 1 17.26 -3.25 5.12
C MET A 1 15.87 -3.47 5.70
N PRO A 2 15.27 -2.51 6.42
CA PRO A 2 14.08 -2.76 7.26
C PRO A 2 12.77 -2.97 6.48
N PHE A 3 12.78 -2.88 5.15
CA PHE A 3 11.59 -3.08 4.30
C PHE A 3 11.91 -4.03 3.15
N SER A 4 11.10 -5.08 3.00
CA SER A 4 11.16 -6.02 1.87
C SER A 4 10.76 -5.34 0.56
N SER A 5 11.31 -5.78 -0.57
CA SER A 5 11.18 -5.13 -1.89
C SER A 5 9.76 -5.11 -2.51
N ASN A 6 8.74 -5.61 -1.81
CA ASN A 6 7.40 -5.86 -2.32
C ASN A 6 6.31 -5.56 -1.28
N ILE A 7 6.45 -4.44 -0.58
CA ILE A 7 5.37 -3.86 0.23
C ILE A 7 4.25 -3.41 -0.72
N LEU A 8 3.01 -3.71 -0.36
CA LEU A 8 1.83 -3.21 -1.07
C LEU A 8 1.28 -1.98 -0.36
N CYS A 9 0.81 -1.01 -1.13
CA CYS A 9 0.10 0.16 -0.63
C CYS A 9 -1.39 0.04 -0.99
N ALA A 10 -2.26 0.48 -0.09
CA ALA A 10 -3.67 0.67 -0.38
C ALA A 10 -4.14 2.06 0.07
N VAL A 11 -5.06 2.64 -0.69
CA VAL A 11 -5.73 3.91 -0.39
C VAL A 11 -7.23 3.62 -0.37
N ASN A 12 -7.92 3.99 0.71
CA ASN A 12 -9.35 3.77 0.88
C ASN A 12 -9.77 2.31 0.61
N GLN A 13 -9.00 1.36 1.14
CA GLN A 13 -9.22 -0.10 1.05
C GLN A 13 -9.04 -0.71 -0.36
N GLU A 14 -8.49 0.04 -1.32
CA GLU A 14 -8.15 -0.43 -2.66
C GLU A 14 -6.63 -0.39 -2.90
N ILE A 15 -6.08 -1.37 -3.63
CA ILE A 15 -4.64 -1.41 -3.94
C ILE A 15 -4.27 -0.20 -4.80
N ALA A 16 -3.33 0.60 -4.30
CA ALA A 16 -2.86 1.80 -4.98
C ALA A 16 -1.68 1.49 -5.90
N ASN A 17 -1.59 2.26 -6.99
CA ASN A 17 -0.41 2.33 -7.85
C ASN A 17 0.28 3.70 -7.66
N ASP A 18 1.42 3.90 -8.33
CA ASP A 18 2.24 5.10 -8.19
C ASP A 18 1.59 6.39 -8.75
N GLU A 19 0.45 6.27 -9.43
CA GLU A 19 -0.30 7.39 -10.03
C GLU A 19 -1.44 7.88 -9.13
N VAL A 20 -1.73 7.18 -8.03
CA VAL A 20 -2.79 7.56 -7.10
C VAL A 20 -2.38 8.84 -6.35
N VAL A 21 -3.20 9.89 -6.51
CA VAL A 21 -3.07 11.13 -5.75
C VAL A 21 -3.82 10.98 -4.43
N VAL A 22 -3.11 11.21 -3.32
CA VAL A 22 -3.65 11.09 -1.95
C VAL A 22 -4.09 12.45 -1.43
N SER A 23 -5.19 12.48 -0.68
CA SER A 23 -5.73 13.64 0.02
C SER A 23 -5.68 13.44 1.55
N ASP A 24 -5.79 14.53 2.32
CA ASP A 24 -5.71 14.49 3.79
C ASP A 24 -6.75 13.58 4.46
N SER A 25 -7.89 13.37 3.79
CA SER A 25 -8.98 12.50 4.28
C SER A 25 -8.79 11.02 3.96
N ASP A 26 -7.80 10.65 3.17
CA ASP A 26 -7.63 9.28 2.70
C ASP A 26 -7.00 8.37 3.75
N GLU A 27 -7.52 7.15 3.85
CA GLU A 27 -6.91 6.11 4.67
C GLU A 27 -5.84 5.37 3.86
N VAL A 28 -4.60 5.36 4.37
CA VAL A 28 -3.46 4.70 3.72
C VAL A 28 -2.99 3.52 4.55
N ALA A 29 -2.84 2.36 3.92
CA ALA A 29 -2.34 1.14 4.54
C ALA A 29 -1.12 0.58 3.78
N PHE A 30 -0.14 0.08 4.52
CA PHE A 30 1.03 -0.63 3.98
C PHE A 30 1.01 -2.07 4.46
N TYR A 31 1.01 -3.00 3.50
CA TYR A 31 1.01 -4.42 3.78
C TYR A 31 2.39 -5.02 3.49
N PRO A 32 2.92 -5.89 4.39
CA PRO A 32 4.10 -6.67 4.07
C PRO A 32 3.83 -7.58 2.87
N PRO A 33 4.88 -8.18 2.28
CA PRO A 33 4.79 -9.11 1.18
C PRO A 33 3.68 -10.13 1.42
N VAL A 34 2.66 -10.10 0.57
CA VAL A 34 1.54 -11.01 0.70
C VAL A 34 1.97 -12.35 0.12
N THR A 35 2.47 -13.22 0.99
CA THR A 35 2.63 -14.63 0.67
C THR A 35 1.25 -15.25 0.76
N GLY A 36 0.50 -15.21 -0.34
CA GLY A 36 -0.78 -15.91 -0.42
C GLY A 36 -0.63 -17.35 0.07
N GLY A 37 -1.67 -17.85 0.73
CA GLY A 37 -1.95 -19.30 0.74
C GLY A 37 -2.45 -19.73 -0.63
#